data_AF-A0A2N1VUR8-F1
#
_entry.id   AF-A0A2N1VUR8-F1
#
_cell.length_a   1.000
_cell.length_b   1.000
_cell.length_c   1.000
_cell.angle_alpha   90.00
_cell.angle_beta   90.00
_cell.angle_gamma   90.00
#
_symmetry.space_group_name_H-M   'P 1'
#
loop_
_entity.id
_entity.type
_entity.pdbx_description
1 polymer ?
#
loop_
_entity_poly.entity_id
_entity_poly.type
_entity_poly.pdbx_seq_one_letter_code
_entity_poly.pdbx_strand_id
1 'polypeptide(L)'
;MKARLLLCFVFLITANLLGQKTVNITFKVSTPVISDTSTIYIAGNKKALGSWNPAAVFLEKMNESEWSKQIQFEKGDILEFKFTKGSWETEAVDSGGNTPQNYVITVSEDTTLSFKIDKWKDEFGSKIIVKGQIT
;
A
#
# COMPACT_ATOMS: atom_id res chain seq x y z
N MET A 1 37.97 14.91 -46.40
CA MET A 1 36.56 14.76 -45.98
C MET A 1 36.42 13.43 -45.25
N LYS A 2 35.48 13.31 -44.29
CA LYS A 2 35.19 12.14 -43.42
C LYS A 2 35.77 12.22 -42.00
N ALA A 3 35.37 13.24 -41.26
CA ALA A 3 35.43 13.24 -39.80
C ALA A 3 34.24 14.03 -39.24
N ARG A 4 33.01 13.60 -39.57
CA ARG A 4 31.77 14.20 -39.05
C ARG A 4 30.66 13.15 -38.98
N LEU A 5 30.87 12.09 -38.20
CA LEU A 5 29.77 11.19 -37.82
C LEU A 5 29.99 10.43 -36.49
N LEU A 6 31.09 10.68 -35.76
CA LEU A 6 31.32 10.02 -34.47
C LEU A 6 30.78 10.81 -33.27
N LEU A 7 30.61 12.13 -33.40
CA LEU A 7 30.18 12.99 -32.28
C LEU A 7 28.71 12.79 -31.90
N CYS A 8 27.85 12.48 -32.88
CA CYS A 8 26.41 12.25 -32.63
C CYS A 8 26.13 10.89 -31.95
N PHE A 9 26.98 9.89 -32.20
CA PHE A 9 26.78 8.54 -31.63
C PHE A 9 27.16 8.47 -30.14
N VAL A 10 28.17 9.23 -29.72
CA VAL A 10 28.54 9.37 -28.29
C VAL A 10 27.51 10.18 -27.51
N PHE A 11 26.86 11.16 -28.15
CA PHE A 11 25.79 11.95 -27.53
C PHE A 11 24.46 11.18 -27.39
N LEU A 12 24.19 10.22 -28.29
CA LEU A 12 23.00 9.34 -28.20
C LEU A 12 23.11 8.25 -27.13
N ILE A 13 24.33 7.84 -26.75
CA ILE A 13 24.54 6.81 -25.71
C ILE A 13 24.52 7.42 -24.30
N THR A 14 24.96 8.67 -24.13
CA THR A 14 25.02 9.34 -22.81
C THR A 14 23.66 9.79 -22.26
N ALA A 15 22.61 9.85 -23.09
CA ALA A 15 21.28 10.28 -22.67
C ALA A 15 20.49 9.24 -21.84
N ASN A 16 20.98 7.99 -21.72
CA ASN A 16 20.28 6.93 -20.99
C ASN A 16 20.58 6.89 -19.47
N LEU A 17 21.32 7.87 -18.93
CA LEU A 17 21.60 7.98 -17.49
C LEU A 17 20.70 8.96 -16.74
N LEU A 18 19.52 9.27 -17.26
CA LEU A 18 18.48 9.88 -16.42
C LEU A 18 17.94 8.79 -15.49
N GLY A 19 18.48 8.71 -14.28
CA GLY A 19 18.03 7.79 -13.24
C GLY A 19 16.51 7.87 -13.08
N GLN A 20 15.87 6.71 -12.96
CA GLN A 20 14.41 6.60 -12.86
C GLN A 20 13.89 7.45 -11.70
N LYS A 21 13.24 8.58 -12.00
CA LYS A 21 12.69 9.50 -11.00
C LYS A 21 11.53 8.87 -10.23
N THR A 22 10.78 8.01 -10.91
CA THR A 22 9.55 7.41 -10.41
C THR A 22 9.63 5.90 -10.33
N VAL A 23 9.34 5.35 -9.16
CA VAL A 23 9.50 3.94 -8.82
C VAL A 23 8.14 3.27 -8.68
N ASN A 24 7.98 2.07 -9.23
CA ASN A 24 6.77 1.27 -9.12
C ASN A 24 6.85 0.37 -7.88
N ILE A 25 5.94 0.58 -6.93
CA ILE A 25 5.79 -0.27 -5.75
C ILE A 25 4.52 -1.08 -5.89
N THR A 26 4.65 -2.41 -5.86
CA THR A 26 3.51 -3.33 -5.87
C THR A 26 3.26 -3.82 -4.45
N PHE A 27 2.11 -3.47 -3.88
CA PHE A 27 1.65 -3.97 -2.58
C PHE A 27 0.88 -5.27 -2.80
N LYS A 28 1.38 -6.37 -2.24
CA LYS A 28 0.67 -7.65 -2.18
C LYS A 28 0.26 -7.91 -0.73
N VAL A 29 -1.01 -8.23 -0.52
CA VAL A 29 -1.56 -8.44 0.81
C VAL A 29 -2.27 -9.79 0.85
N SER A 30 -1.85 -10.64 1.77
CA SER A 30 -2.54 -11.88 2.12
C SER A 30 -3.36 -11.67 3.38
N THR A 31 -4.60 -12.13 3.39
CA THR A 31 -5.56 -12.01 4.51
C THR A 31 -6.18 -13.38 4.80
N PRO A 32 -6.83 -13.58 5.97
CA PRO A 32 -7.79 -14.67 6.11
C PRO A 32 -8.91 -14.47 5.07
N VAL A 33 -9.63 -15.54 4.75
CA VAL A 33 -10.82 -15.42 3.89
C VAL A 33 -11.82 -14.48 4.58
N ILE A 34 -12.16 -13.40 3.88
CA ILE A 34 -13.14 -12.40 4.29
C ILE A 34 -14.36 -12.50 3.38
N SER A 35 -15.48 -11.86 3.76
CA SER A 35 -16.68 -11.80 2.91
C SER A 35 -16.35 -11.31 1.51
N ASP A 36 -16.98 -11.88 0.48
CA ASP A 36 -16.77 -11.48 -0.92
C ASP A 36 -17.15 -10.03 -1.22
N THR A 37 -17.97 -9.42 -0.36
CA THR A 37 -18.32 -7.99 -0.43
C THR A 37 -17.28 -7.07 0.23
N SER A 38 -16.32 -7.62 0.96
CA SER A 38 -15.27 -6.83 1.60
C SER A 38 -14.24 -6.38 0.57
N THR A 39 -13.75 -5.16 0.73
CA THR A 39 -12.66 -4.61 -0.07
C THR A 39 -11.53 -4.23 0.86
N ILE A 40 -10.29 -4.53 0.47
CA ILE A 40 -9.10 -4.10 1.20
C ILE A 40 -8.61 -2.76 0.66
N TYR A 41 -8.28 -1.86 1.56
CA TYR A 41 -7.77 -0.53 1.24
C TYR A 41 -6.38 -0.34 1.85
N ILE A 42 -5.57 0.49 1.20
CA ILE A 42 -4.34 1.06 1.75
C ILE A 42 -4.57 2.55 2.03
N ALA A 43 -4.18 3.00 3.21
CA ALA A 43 -4.30 4.39 3.63
C ALA A 43 -2.97 4.89 4.17
N GLY A 44 -2.48 6.00 3.64
CA GLY A 44 -1.15 6.49 3.96
C GLY A 44 -0.93 7.98 3.72
N ASN A 45 0.28 8.43 4.06
CA ASN A 45 0.67 9.85 4.08
C ASN A 45 0.67 10.51 2.68
N LYS A 46 0.98 9.76 1.61
CA LYS A 46 1.02 10.30 0.24
C LYS A 46 -0.39 10.41 -0.34
N LYS A 47 -0.58 11.38 -1.25
CA LYS A 47 -1.83 11.52 -2.02
C LYS A 47 -2.19 10.24 -2.78
N ALA A 48 -1.18 9.55 -3.34
CA ALA A 48 -1.36 8.27 -4.02
C ALA A 48 -1.82 7.13 -3.09
N LEU A 49 -1.64 7.31 -1.77
CA LEU A 49 -2.11 6.44 -0.68
C LEU A 49 -3.36 7.01 0.01
N GLY A 50 -4.03 7.99 -0.59
CA GLY A 50 -5.30 8.51 -0.10
C GLY A 50 -5.20 9.53 1.04
N SER A 51 -4.02 10.02 1.40
CA SER A 51 -3.83 11.05 2.45
C SER A 51 -4.54 10.68 3.77
N TRP A 52 -4.34 9.44 4.24
CA TRP A 52 -4.98 8.88 5.43
C TRP A 52 -6.50 8.75 5.38
N ASN A 53 -7.13 8.76 4.20
CA ASN A 53 -8.51 8.32 4.04
C ASN A 53 -8.57 6.78 3.96
N PRO A 54 -9.20 6.09 4.93
CA PRO A 54 -9.20 4.63 5.02
C PRO A 54 -9.96 3.94 3.87
N ALA A 55 -10.77 4.65 3.10
CA ALA A 55 -11.60 4.10 2.02
C ALA A 55 -11.20 4.61 0.62
N ALA A 56 -10.11 5.36 0.49
CA ALA A 56 -9.79 6.04 -0.78
C ALA A 56 -9.10 5.15 -1.82
N VAL A 57 -8.19 4.27 -1.38
CA VAL A 57 -7.33 3.50 -2.30
C VAL A 57 -7.54 2.01 -2.06
N PHE A 58 -8.45 1.40 -2.82
CA PHE A 58 -8.71 -0.04 -2.77
C PHE A 58 -7.61 -0.84 -3.46
N LEU A 59 -7.38 -2.08 -3.03
CA LEU A 59 -6.56 -3.10 -3.70
C LEU A 59 -7.46 -3.99 -4.57
N GLU A 60 -6.87 -4.54 -5.62
CA GLU A 60 -7.55 -5.48 -6.53
C GLU A 60 -7.52 -6.89 -5.93
N LYS A 61 -8.67 -7.58 -5.93
CA LYS A 61 -8.77 -8.98 -5.48
C LYS A 61 -8.15 -9.89 -6.53
N MET A 62 -7.11 -10.64 -6.14
CA MET A 62 -6.43 -11.60 -7.02
C MET A 62 -7.03 -13.00 -6.88
N ASN A 63 -7.38 -13.39 -5.65
CA ASN A 63 -8.13 -14.60 -5.31
C ASN A 63 -8.84 -14.41 -3.95
N GLU A 64 -9.35 -15.48 -3.34
CA GLU A 64 -10.10 -15.44 -2.07
C GLU A 64 -9.33 -14.82 -0.90
N SER A 65 -7.99 -14.86 -0.93
CA SER A 65 -7.13 -14.45 0.19
C SER A 65 -6.02 -13.47 -0.19
N GLU A 66 -5.86 -13.15 -1.47
CA GLU A 66 -4.78 -12.30 -1.97
C GLU A 66 -5.30 -11.06 -2.69
N TRP A 67 -4.66 -9.93 -2.39
CA TRP A 67 -4.97 -8.61 -2.91
C TRP A 67 -3.71 -7.93 -3.42
N SER A 68 -3.82 -7.11 -4.46
CA SER A 68 -2.68 -6.43 -5.08
C SER A 68 -3.00 -5.01 -5.52
N LYS A 69 -2.00 -4.13 -5.46
CA LYS A 69 -2.05 -2.83 -6.15
C LYS A 69 -0.65 -2.33 -6.47
N GLN A 70 -0.43 -1.89 -7.70
CA GLN A 70 0.78 -1.19 -8.08
C GLN A 70 0.55 0.32 -8.04
N ILE A 71 1.47 1.05 -7.40
CA ILE A 71 1.42 2.50 -7.28
C ILE A 71 2.81 3.06 -7.56
N GLN A 72 2.86 4.16 -8.31
CA GLN A 72 4.11 4.84 -8.63
C GLN A 72 4.39 5.96 -7.60
N PHE A 73 5.64 6.03 -7.14
CA PHE A 73 6.13 7.02 -6.17
C PHE A 73 7.40 7.69 -6.67
N GLU A 74 7.84 8.78 -6.04
CA GLU A 74 9.15 9.35 -6.35
C GLU A 74 10.25 8.59 -5.59
N LYS A 75 11.40 8.37 -6.24
CA LYS A 75 12.55 7.78 -5.56
C LYS A 75 12.99 8.68 -4.39
N GLY A 76 13.18 8.09 -3.23
CA GLY A 76 13.47 8.77 -1.97
C GLY A 76 12.24 9.11 -1.13
N ASP A 77 11.02 8.86 -1.63
CA ASP A 77 9.81 9.04 -0.83
C ASP A 77 9.85 8.16 0.43
N ILE A 78 9.46 8.74 1.57
CA ILE A 78 9.14 8.00 2.79
C ILE A 78 7.62 7.78 2.79
N LEU A 79 7.24 6.52 2.68
CA LEU A 79 5.85 6.07 2.72
C LEU A 79 5.51 5.66 4.13
N GLU A 80 4.40 6.17 4.64
CA GLU A 80 3.75 5.69 5.85
C GLU A 80 2.35 5.23 5.52
N PHE A 81 1.96 4.02 5.91
CA PHE A 81 0.65 3.49 5.57
C PHE A 81 0.18 2.36 6.49
N LYS A 82 -1.12 2.08 6.39
CA LYS A 82 -1.88 1.01 7.06
C LYS A 82 -2.87 0.38 6.08
N PHE A 83 -3.43 -0.77 6.45
CA PHE A 83 -4.47 -1.46 5.70
C PHE A 83 -5.79 -1.47 6.48
N THR A 84 -6.91 -1.35 5.76
CA THR A 84 -8.27 -1.35 6.34
C THR A 84 -9.26 -2.09 5.44
N LYS A 85 -10.48 -2.33 5.95
CA LYS A 85 -11.64 -2.71 5.13
C LYS A 85 -12.58 -1.53 4.82
N GLY A 86 -12.04 -0.30 4.83
CA GLY A 86 -12.78 0.93 4.50
C GLY A 86 -13.00 1.88 5.67
N SER A 87 -12.59 1.52 6.90
CA SER A 87 -12.65 2.41 8.05
C SER A 87 -11.55 2.10 9.08
N TRP A 88 -11.29 3.00 10.03
CA TRP A 88 -10.30 2.78 11.10
C TRP A 88 -10.78 1.78 12.17
N GLU A 89 -12.08 1.53 12.24
CA GLU A 89 -12.71 0.48 13.04
C GLU A 89 -12.52 -0.90 12.42
N THR A 90 -12.18 -0.95 11.13
CA THR A 90 -11.87 -2.17 10.36
C THR A 90 -10.40 -2.20 9.92
N GLU A 91 -9.52 -1.56 10.69
CA GLU A 91 -8.08 -1.57 10.47
C GLU A 91 -7.48 -2.96 10.74
N ALA A 92 -6.42 -3.32 10.01
CA ALA A 92 -5.58 -4.47 10.32
C ALA A 92 -4.97 -4.36 11.72
N VAL A 93 -4.97 -5.46 12.46
CA VAL A 93 -4.46 -5.56 13.84
C VAL A 93 -3.54 -6.76 13.99
N ASP A 94 -2.74 -6.77 15.06
CA ASP A 94 -1.97 -7.94 15.42
C ASP A 94 -2.86 -9.10 15.91
N SER A 95 -2.25 -10.25 16.21
CA SER A 95 -2.97 -11.43 16.69
C SER A 95 -3.70 -11.23 18.02
N GLY A 96 -3.31 -10.21 18.81
CA GLY A 96 -3.96 -9.81 20.05
C GLY A 96 -5.05 -8.74 19.88
N GLY A 97 -5.28 -8.25 18.67
CA GLY A 97 -6.24 -7.19 18.39
C GLY A 97 -5.73 -5.77 18.63
N ASN A 98 -4.42 -5.61 18.85
CA ASN A 98 -3.83 -4.28 19.02
C ASN A 98 -3.54 -3.64 17.66
N THR A 99 -3.78 -2.33 17.57
CA THR A 99 -3.42 -1.55 16.38
C THR A 99 -1.90 -1.40 16.29
N PRO A 100 -1.25 -1.95 15.24
CA PRO A 100 0.20 -1.82 15.06
C PRO A 100 0.60 -0.40 14.71
N GLN A 101 1.90 -0.11 14.76
CA GLN A 101 2.46 1.13 14.22
C GLN A 101 2.30 1.19 12.68
N ASN A 102 2.47 2.37 12.09
CA ASN A 102 2.51 2.53 10.63
C ASN A 102 3.60 1.65 10.02
N TYR A 103 3.35 1.06 8.86
CA TYR A 103 4.44 0.60 8.01
C TYR A 103 5.20 1.82 7.49
N VAL A 104 6.53 1.78 7.56
CA VAL A 104 7.40 2.87 7.09
C VAL A 104 8.42 2.33 6.11
N ILE A 105 8.44 2.86 4.89
CA ILE A 105 9.29 2.37 3.80
C ILE A 105 9.90 3.54 3.05
N THR A 106 11.19 3.45 2.72
CA THR A 106 11.85 4.40 1.81
C THR A 106 11.86 3.82 0.40
N VAL A 107 11.37 4.58 -0.57
CA VAL A 107 11.28 4.18 -1.97
C VAL A 107 12.66 4.29 -2.62
N SER A 108 13.21 3.17 -3.10
CA SER A 108 14.54 3.14 -3.71
C SER A 108 14.53 2.68 -5.18
N GLU A 109 13.76 1.65 -5.48
CA GLU A 109 13.69 0.97 -6.77
C GLU A 109 12.39 0.18 -6.91
N ASP A 110 12.06 -0.22 -8.13
CA ASP A 110 10.85 -0.99 -8.43
C ASP A 110 10.86 -2.29 -7.62
N THR A 111 9.82 -2.50 -6.81
CA THR A 111 9.77 -3.65 -5.92
C THR A 111 8.35 -4.10 -5.62
N THR A 112 8.25 -5.32 -5.10
CA THR A 112 7.01 -5.88 -4.56
C THR A 112 7.15 -6.05 -3.06
N LEU A 113 6.23 -5.45 -2.32
CA LEU A 113 6.14 -5.54 -0.88
C LEU A 113 4.98 -6.46 -0.51
N SER A 114 5.29 -7.54 0.20
CA SER A 114 4.30 -8.52 0.63
C SER A 114 3.96 -8.36 2.11
N PHE A 115 2.68 -8.28 2.42
CA PHE A 115 2.14 -8.14 3.77
C PHE A 115 1.19 -9.29 4.07
N LYS A 116 1.24 -9.76 5.32
CA LYS A 116 0.26 -10.70 5.85
C LYS A 116 -0.53 -10.00 6.95
N ILE A 117 -1.84 -9.94 6.78
CA ILE A 117 -2.77 -9.48 7.81
C ILE A 117 -3.34 -10.73 8.46
N ASP A 118 -3.25 -10.84 9.78
CA ASP A 118 -3.81 -11.99 10.50
C ASP A 118 -5.24 -11.72 10.98
N LYS A 119 -5.53 -10.47 11.36
CA LYS A 119 -6.78 -10.08 12.02
C LYS A 119 -7.21 -8.66 11.67
N TRP A 120 -8.51 -8.41 11.78
CA TRP A 120 -9.13 -7.10 11.67
C TRP A 120 -9.71 -6.64 13.00
N LYS A 121 -9.66 -5.34 13.27
CA LYS A 121 -10.08 -4.74 14.54
C LYS A 121 -11.54 -5.01 14.90
N ASP A 122 -12.41 -5.09 13.90
CA ASP A 122 -13.85 -5.37 14.07
C ASP A 122 -14.13 -6.81 14.52
N GLU A 123 -13.19 -7.75 14.36
CA GLU A 123 -13.30 -9.10 14.92
C GLU A 123 -13.25 -9.11 16.46
N PHE A 124 -12.66 -8.07 17.06
CA PHE A 124 -12.59 -7.90 18.51
C PHE A 124 -13.75 -7.04 19.05
N GLY A 125 -14.53 -6.42 18.16
CA GLY A 125 -15.55 -5.43 18.47
C GLY A 125 -16.98 -5.94 18.36
N SER A 126 -17.42 -6.73 19.34
CA SER A 126 -18.85 -6.88 19.71
C SER A 126 -19.00 -7.44 21.13
N LYS A 127 -18.51 -6.70 22.13
CA LYS A 127 -18.99 -6.82 23.52
C LYS A 127 -19.41 -5.44 24.03
N ILE A 128 -20.35 -4.80 23.34
CA ILE A 128 -21.15 -3.77 24.01
C ILE A 128 -22.19 -4.53 24.84
N ILE A 129 -21.89 -4.79 26.12
CA ILE A 129 -22.94 -5.06 27.10
C ILE A 129 -23.69 -3.73 27.26
N VAL A 130 -24.79 -3.56 26.53
CA VAL A 130 -25.75 -2.51 26.83
C VAL A 130 -26.38 -2.90 28.17
N LYS A 131 -25.79 -2.45 29.29
CA LYS A 131 -26.52 -2.37 30.56
C LYS A 131 -27.52 -1.24 30.41
N GLY A 132 -28.63 -1.52 29.74
CA GLY A 132 -29.79 -0.65 29.80
C GLY A 132 -30.20 -0.53 31.27
N GLN A 133 -29.97 0.63 31.86
CA GLN A 133 -30.65 0.99 33.09
C GLN A 133 -32.14 1.03 32.77
N ILE A 134 -32.90 0.15 33.43
CA ILE A 134 -34.34 0.31 33.55
C ILE A 134 -34.53 1.56 34.40
N THR A 135 -35.19 2.57 33.84
CA THR A 135 -35.79 3.66 34.62
C THR A 135 -37.29 3.41 34.67
#